data_AF-A0A953YMR3-F1
#
_entry.id   AF-A0A953YMR3-F1
#
_cell.length_a   1.000
_cell.length_b   1.000
_cell.length_c   1.000
_cell.angle_alpha   90.00
_cell.angle_beta   90.00
_cell.angle_gamma   90.00
#
_symmetry.space_group_name_H-M   'P 1'
#
loop_
_entity.id
_entity.type
_entity.pdbx_description
1 polymer ?
#
loop_
_entity_poly.entity_id
_entity_poly.type
_entity_poly.pdbx_seq_one_letter_code
_entity_poly.pdbx_strand_id
1 'polypeptide(L)' 'MAKDTAADSPMLRQYREAKAAHPDCLLFFRMGDFYEMFFEDAKVAAAALDI' A
#
# COMPACT_ATOMS: atom_id res chain seq x y z
N MET A 1 14.41 11.77 -3.91
CA MET A 1 15.26 10.63 -3.48
C MET A 1 14.52 9.35 -3.83
N ALA A 2 14.86 8.73 -4.96
CA ALA A 2 14.28 7.45 -5.36
C ALA A 2 15.12 6.34 -4.71
N LYS A 3 14.50 5.58 -3.80
CA LYS A 3 15.16 4.50 -3.05
C LYS A 3 15.05 3.23 -3.90
N ASP A 4 16.19 2.58 -4.12
CA ASP A 4 16.44 1.48 -5.06
C ASP A 4 15.27 0.52 -5.32
N THR A 5 14.71 0.59 -6.53
CA THR A 5 13.56 -0.19 -7.03
C THR A 5 13.89 -1.67 -7.32
N ALA A 6 15.14 -2.10 -7.14
CA ALA A 6 15.58 -3.46 -7.46
C ALA A 6 15.16 -4.50 -6.41
N ALA A 7 14.82 -4.08 -5.18
CA ALA A 7 14.42 -4.97 -4.09
C ALA A 7 12.90 -5.14 -3.95
N ASP A 8 12.09 -4.32 -4.61
CA ASP A 8 10.63 -4.39 -4.50
C ASP A 8 10.08 -5.53 -5.37
N SER A 9 9.26 -6.40 -4.74
CA SER A 9 8.51 -7.41 -5.47
C SER A 9 7.66 -6.76 -6.56
N PRO A 10 7.35 -7.46 -7.67
CA PRO A 10 6.48 -6.92 -8.71
C PRO A 10 5.15 -6.37 -8.17
N MET A 11 4.58 -7.02 -7.16
CA MET A 11 3.37 -6.56 -6.46
C MET A 11 3.60 -5.23 -5.73
N LEU A 12 4.71 -5.12 -5.00
CA LEU A 12 5.01 -3.91 -4.24
C LEU A 12 5.28 -2.71 -5.13
N ARG A 13 5.87 -2.92 -6.31
CA ARG A 13 6.01 -1.87 -7.33
C ARG A 13 4.65 -1.33 -7.79
N GLN A 14 3.71 -2.21 -8.11
CA GLN A 14 2.35 -1.81 -8.48
C GLN A 14 1.63 -1.08 -7.35
N TYR A 15 1.77 -1.55 -6.10
CA TYR A 15 1.21 -0.87 -4.95
C TYR A 15 1.78 0.55 -4.79
N ARG A 16 3.10 0.72 -4.91
CA ARG A 16 3.74 2.04 -4.80
C ARG A 16 3.32 2.99 -5.92
N GLU A 17 3.20 2.49 -7.15
CA GLU A 17 2.72 3.28 -8.29
C GLU A 17 1.28 3.77 -8.05
N ALA A 18 0.38 2.88 -7.63
CA ALA A 18 -0.99 3.24 -7.29
C ALA A 18 -1.05 4.23 -6.10
N LYS A 19 -0.21 4.04 -5.08
CA LYS A 19 -0.13 4.94 -3.93
C LYS A 19 0.43 6.32 -4.30
N ALA A 20 1.39 6.38 -5.23
CA ALA A 20 1.95 7.65 -5.70
C ALA A 20 0.91 8.49 -6.46
N ALA A 21 -0.07 7.87 -7.11
CA ALA A 21 -1.21 8.57 -7.72
C ALA A 21 -2.22 9.11 -6.69
N HIS A 22 -2.25 8.53 -5.48
CA HIS A 22 -3.17 8.86 -4.40
C HIS A 22 -2.46 8.95 -3.04
N PRO A 23 -1.53 9.91 -2.85
CA PRO A 23 -0.65 9.94 -1.68
C PRO A 23 -1.40 10.15 -0.37
N ASP A 24 -2.50 10.91 -0.40
CA ASP A 24 -3.25 11.33 0.79
C ASP A 24 -4.45 10.42 1.13
N CYS A 25 -4.66 9.34 0.37
CA CYS A 25 -5.78 8.42 0.54
C CYS A 25 -5.31 7.05 1.04
N LEU A 26 -6.13 6.35 1.83
CA LEU A 26 -5.88 4.93 2.14
C LEU A 26 -6.07 4.08 0.88
N LEU A 27 -5.05 3.32 0.51
CA LEU A 27 -5.12 2.46 -0.67
C LEU A 27 -5.48 1.02 -0.29
N PHE A 28 -6.70 0.62 -0.60
CA PHE A 28 -7.16 -0.76 -0.46
C PHE A 28 -6.69 -1.57 -1.67
N PHE A 29 -5.61 -2.34 -1.50
CA PHE A 29 -5.02 -3.13 -2.56
C PHE A 29 -5.63 -4.55 -2.58
N ARG A 30 -6.28 -4.92 -3.67
CA ARG A 30 -6.93 -6.24 -3.77
C ARG A 30 -5.87 -7.34 -3.90
N MET A 31 -5.81 -8.23 -2.93
CA MET A 31 -4.99 -9.43 -2.97
C MET A 31 -5.88 -10.67 -2.77
N GLY A 32 -6.30 -11.26 -3.89
CA GLY A 32 -7.27 -12.35 -3.89
C GLY A 32 -8.66 -11.88 -3.45
N ASP A 33 -9.14 -12.46 -2.36
CA ASP A 33 -10.47 -12.19 -1.77
C ASP A 33 -10.45 -11.06 -0.73
N PHE A 34 -9.26 -10.56 -0.37
CA PHE A 34 -9.08 -9.52 0.63
C PHE A 34 -8.59 -8.21 0.02
N TYR A 35 -8.85 -7.13 0.74
CA TYR A 35 -8.18 -5.86 0.53
C TYR A 35 -7.13 -5.68 1.61
N GLU A 36 -5.88 -5.59 1.20
CA GLU A 36 -4.75 -5.36 2.08
C GLU A 36 -4.23 -3.94 1.92
N MET A 37 -3.76 -3.40 3.02
CA MET A 37 -3.09 -2.11 3.10
C MET A 37 -1.69 -2.38 3.65
N PHE A 38 -0.71 -1.59 3.22
CA PHE A 38 0.69 -1.79 3.58
C PHE A 38 1.27 -0.54 4.25
N PHE A 39 2.35 -0.72 5.02
CA PHE A 39 3.10 0.37 5.67
C PHE A 39 2.21 1.26 6.58
N GLU A 40 2.23 2.57 6.38
CA GLU A 40 1.45 3.51 7.19
C GLU A 40 -0.05 3.38 6.96
N ASP A 41 -0.49 3.04 5.74
CA ASP A 41 -1.91 2.84 5.44
C ASP A 41 -2.47 1.70 6.30
N ALA A 42 -1.69 0.64 6.53
CA ALA A 42 -2.08 -0.47 7.38
C ALA A 42 -2.29 -0.03 8.84
N LYS A 43 -1.39 0.79 9.38
CA LYS A 43 -1.48 1.28 10.76
C LYS A 43 -2.68 2.20 10.96
N VAL A 44 -2.90 3.11 10.01
CA VAL A 44 -4.03 4.04 10.04
C VAL A 44 -5.34 3.27 9.93
N ALA A 45 -5.41 2.29 9.02
CA ALA A 45 -6.59 1.47 8.86
C ALA A 45 -6.87 0.55 10.05
N ALA A 46 -5.84 -0.05 10.65
CA ALA A 46 -5.98 -0.84 11.88
C ALA A 46 -6.63 -0.01 12.99
N ALA A 47 -6.16 1.22 13.21
CA ALA A 47 -6.74 2.12 14.20
C ALA A 47 -8.15 2.63 13.83
N ALA A 48 -8.42 2.87 12.54
CA ALA A 48 -9.69 3.43 12.09
C ALA A 48 -10.81 2.38 11.98
N LEU A 49 -10.45 1.14 11.66
CA LEU A 49 -11.38 0.03 11.38
C LEU A 49 -11.41 -1.02 12.49
N ASP A 50 -10.55 -0.89 13.51
CA ASP A 50 -10.38 -1.83 14.62
C ASP A 50 -10.04 -3.25 14.16
N ILE A 51 -9.00 -3.35 13.30
CA ILE A 51 -8.51 -4.59 12.67
C ILE A 51 -7.01 -4.83 12.90
#